data_AF-A0A401MRU0-F1
#
_entry.id   AF-A0A401MRU0-F1
#
_cell.length_a   1.000
_cell.length_b   1.000
_cell.length_c   1.000
_cell.angle_alpha   90.00
_cell.angle_beta   90.00
_cell.angle_gamma   90.00
#
_symmetry.space_group_name_H-M   'P 1'
#
loop_
_entity.id
_entity.type
_entity.pdbx_description
1 polymer ?
#
loop_
_entity_poly.entity_id
_entity_poly.type
_entity_poly.pdbx_seq_one_letter_code
_entity_poly.pdbx_strand_id
1 'polypeptide(L)' 'MSRSLTRLTPKTTYVLYGWTKDNSWSSRSVSFDLTDLGRISPGTVRYDDISANGDESPITVPLAEFKATACKDR' A
#
# COMPACT_ATOMS: atom_id res chain seq x y z
N MET A 1 -1.63 22.68 -9.06
CA MET A 1 -0.20 22.74 -8.73
C MET A 1 0.23 21.40 -8.15
N SER A 2 1.10 20.64 -8.83
CA SER A 2 1.68 19.42 -8.27
C SER A 2 2.82 19.81 -7.32
N ARG A 3 2.60 19.67 -6.01
CA ARG A 3 3.69 19.79 -5.04
C ARG A 3 4.64 18.61 -5.30
N SER A 4 5.85 18.91 -5.77
CA SER A 4 6.88 17.88 -5.90
C SER A 4 7.12 17.29 -4.52
N LEU A 5 6.93 15.98 -4.38
CA LEU A 5 7.28 15.28 -3.16
C LEU A 5 8.80 15.38 -3.00
N THR A 6 9.27 15.65 -1.78
CA THR A 6 10.68 15.56 -1.43
C THR A 6 11.18 14.19 -1.85
N ARG A 7 12.32 14.12 -2.56
CA ARG A 7 12.90 12.83 -2.93
C ARG A 7 13.14 11.99 -1.67
N LEU A 8 12.70 10.76 -1.73
CA LEU A 8 13.00 9.77 -0.70
C LEU A 8 14.47 9.37 -0.80
N THR A 9 15.07 9.11 0.36
CA THR A 9 16.45 8.70 0.55
C THR A 9 16.58 7.18 0.37
N PRO A 10 17.57 6.69 -0.39
CA PRO A 10 17.85 5.26 -0.49
C PRO A 10 18.15 4.61 0.87
N LYS A 11 17.86 3.31 0.99
CA LYS A 11 18.09 2.50 2.22
C LYS A 11 17.40 3.05 3.47
N THR A 12 16.33 3.82 3.28
CA THR A 12 15.49 4.33 4.37
C THR A 12 14.15 3.62 4.31
N THR A 13 13.73 3.06 5.45
CA THR A 13 12.36 2.58 5.63
C THR A 13 11.47 3.75 5.98
N TYR A 14 10.46 3.98 5.15
CA TYR A 14 9.42 4.97 5.38
C TYR A 14 8.19 4.30 5.96
N VAL A 15 7.49 5.01 6.83
CA VAL A 15 6.21 4.57 7.39
C VAL A 15 5.13 5.54 6.94
N LEU A 16 4.13 5.02 6.24
CA LEU A 16 2.92 5.76 5.90
C LEU A 16 1.83 5.42 6.91
N TYR A 17 1.28 6.46 7.55
CA TYR A 17 0.09 6.34 8.38
C TYR A 17 -1.13 6.73 7.57
N GLY A 18 -2.05 5.78 7.40
CA GLY A 18 -3.35 6.01 6.77
C GLY A 18 -4.47 6.00 7.79
N TRP A 19 -5.51 6.81 7.53
CA TRP A 19 -6.82 6.65 8.15
C TRP A 19 -7.82 6.17 7.10
N THR A 20 -8.80 5.39 7.55
CA THR A 20 -9.96 5.06 6.74
C THR A 20 -10.77 6.32 6.45
N LYS A 21 -11.49 6.33 5.33
CA LYS A 21 -12.32 7.47 4.91
C LYS A 21 -13.40 7.83 5.94
N ASP A 22 -13.89 6.85 6.68
CA ASP A 22 -14.93 6.99 7.69
C ASP A 22 -14.39 7.34 9.08
N ASN A 23 -13.06 7.45 9.25
CA ASN A 23 -12.39 7.63 10.53
C ASN A 23 -12.80 6.59 11.59
N SER A 24 -13.32 5.43 11.17
CA SER A 24 -13.41 4.29 12.08
C SER A 24 -11.98 3.95 12.52
N TRP A 25 -11.80 3.51 13.76
CA TRP A 25 -10.49 3.40 14.45
C TRP A 25 -9.47 2.39 13.86
N SER A 26 -9.51 2.15 12.57
CA SER A 26 -8.57 1.32 11.83
C SER A 26 -7.45 2.20 11.27
N SER A 27 -6.48 2.55 12.11
CA SER A 27 -5.20 3.08 11.62
C SER A 27 -4.23 1.92 11.43
N ARG A 28 -3.69 1.75 10.22
CA ARG A 28 -2.58 0.82 9.97
C ARG A 28 -1.40 1.61 9.41
N SER A 29 -0.22 1.30 9.92
CA SER A 29 1.03 1.77 9.34
C SER A 29 1.49 0.78 8.27
N VAL A 30 1.92 1.30 7.13
CA VAL A 30 2.60 0.51 6.10
C VAL A 30 4.03 0.99 6.00
N SER A 31 4.97 0.04 6.14
CA SER A 31 6.40 0.30 5.99
C SER A 31 6.85 -0.05 4.57
N PHE A 32 7.66 0.79 3.94
CA PHE A 32 8.20 0.54 2.61
C PHE A 32 9.60 1.14 2.45
N ASP A 33 10.38 0.62 1.51
CA ASP A 33 11.65 1.23 1.09
C ASP A 33 11.69 1.49 -0.43
N LEU A 34 12.76 2.14 -0.91
CA LEU A 34 12.91 2.46 -2.34
C LEU A 34 13.12 1.23 -3.24
N THR A 35 13.55 0.10 -2.68
CA THR A 35 13.60 -1.19 -3.40
C THR A 35 12.19 -1.67 -3.72
N ASP A 36 11.23 -1.42 -2.83
CA ASP A 36 9.82 -1.69 -3.09
C ASP A 36 9.28 -0.80 -4.21
N LEU A 37 9.71 0.47 -4.28
CA LEU A 37 9.35 1.37 -5.38
C LEU A 37 9.83 0.82 -6.74
N GLY A 38 11.03 0.22 -6.80
CA GLY A 38 11.55 -0.42 -8.00
C GLY A 38 10.71 -1.61 -8.49
N ARG A 39 9.85 -2.17 -7.63
CA ARG A 39 8.94 -3.28 -7.95
C ARG A 39 7.52 -2.81 -8.31
N ILE A 40 7.23 -1.52 -8.16
CA ILE A 40 5.90 -0.95 -8.39
C ILE A 40 5.93 -0.17 -9.71
N SER A 41 5.16 -0.68 -10.68
CA SER A 41 4.95 0.04 -11.93
C SER A 41 3.78 1.04 -11.79
N PRO A 42 3.79 2.18 -12.50
CA PRO A 42 2.63 3.07 -12.57
C PRO A 42 1.35 2.30 -12.91
N GLY A 43 0.29 2.51 -12.13
CA GLY A 43 -0.99 1.79 -12.29
C GLY A 43 -1.11 0.47 -11.52
N THR A 44 -0.07 0.07 -10.78
CA THR A 44 -0.11 -1.10 -9.87
C THR A 44 -0.20 -0.65 -8.40
N VAL A 45 -0.70 -1.55 -7.56
CA VAL A 45 -0.83 -1.39 -6.11
C VAL A 45 -0.14 -2.57 -5.43
N ARG A 46 0.68 -2.28 -4.43
CA ARG A 46 1.26 -3.28 -3.53
C ARG A 46 0.54 -3.24 -2.19
N TYR A 47 0.12 -4.41 -1.69
CA TYR A 47 -0.55 -4.55 -0.40
C TYR A 47 -0.23 -5.91 0.22
N ASP A 48 -0.44 -6.03 1.53
CA ASP A 48 -0.32 -7.29 2.25
C ASP A 48 -1.62 -8.10 2.08
N ASP A 49 -1.54 -9.21 1.36
CA ASP A 49 -2.62 -10.18 1.30
C ASP A 49 -2.66 -10.97 2.60
N ILE A 50 -3.81 -10.96 3.25
CA ILE A 50 -4.01 -11.65 4.54
C ILE A 50 -4.73 -12.96 4.25
N SER A 51 -4.02 -14.07 4.44
CA SER A 51 -4.59 -15.40 4.28
C SER A 51 -5.69 -15.66 5.31
N ALA A 52 -6.48 -16.72 5.11
CA ALA A 52 -7.48 -17.15 6.09
C ALA A 52 -6.91 -17.44 7.49
N ASN A 53 -5.61 -17.73 7.57
CA ASN A 53 -4.90 -18.06 8.80
C ASN A 53 -4.30 -16.81 9.48
N GLY A 54 -4.41 -15.64 8.83
CA GLY A 54 -3.81 -14.39 9.30
C GLY A 54 -2.38 -14.15 8.83
N ASP A 55 -1.79 -15.07 8.04
CA ASP A 55 -0.47 -14.85 7.45
C ASP A 55 -0.52 -13.73 6.42
N GLU A 56 0.43 -12.80 6.51
CA GLU A 56 0.53 -11.64 5.62
C GLU A 56 1.60 -11.87 4.55
N SER A 57 1.25 -11.65 3.28
CA SER A 57 2.19 -11.79 2.17
C SER A 57 2.08 -10.62 1.20
N PRO A 58 3.18 -9.93 0.87
CA PRO A 58 3.10 -8.74 0.03
C PRO A 58 2.92 -9.14 -1.44
N ILE A 59 1.83 -8.68 -2.05
CA ILE A 59 1.54 -8.90 -3.47
C ILE A 59 1.45 -7.58 -4.23
N THR A 60 1.55 -7.62 -5.55
CA THR A 60 1.46 -6.44 -6.41
C THR A 60 0.57 -6.74 -7.60
N VAL A 61 -0.51 -5.97 -7.73
CA VAL A 61 -1.58 -6.21 -8.73
C VAL A 61 -1.95 -4.90 -9.44
N PRO A 62 -2.58 -4.95 -10.62
CA PRO A 62 -3.18 -3.77 -11.25
C PRO A 62 -4.20 -3.10 -10.34
N LEU A 63 -4.28 -1.76 -10.37
CA LEU A 63 -5.26 -1.00 -9.57
C LEU A 63 -6.71 -1.43 -9.82
N ALA A 64 -7.05 -1.80 -11.05
CA ALA A 64 -8.38 -2.27 -11.40
C ALA A 64 -8.72 -3.60 -10.70
N GLU A 65 -7.75 -4.52 -10.62
CA GLU A 65 -7.91 -5.79 -9.95
C GLU A 65 -8.07 -5.57 -8.44
N PHE A 66 -7.20 -4.76 -7.83
CA PHE A 66 -7.30 -4.40 -6.42
C PHE A 66 -8.69 -3.86 -6.05
N LYS A 67 -9.23 -2.94 -6.84
CA LYS A 67 -10.59 -2.41 -6.63
C LYS A 67 -11.67 -3.48 -6.77
N ALA A 68 -11.49 -4.42 -7.68
CA ALA A 68 -12.45 -5.49 -7.93
C ALA A 68 -12.43 -6.57 -6.82
N THR A 69 -11.31 -6.76 -6.13
CA THR A 69 -11.15 -7.82 -5.12
C THR A 69 -11.22 -7.30 -3.70
N ALA A 70 -10.48 -6.24 -3.36
CA ALA A 70 -10.33 -5.73 -2.00
C ALA A 70 -11.52 -4.88 -1.53
N CYS A 71 -12.31 -4.32 -2.45
CA CYS A 71 -13.50 -3.53 -2.13
C CYS A 71 -14.81 -4.32 -2.26
N LYS A 72 -14.75 -5.65 -2.38
CA LYS A 72 -15.95 -6.47 -2.25
C LYS A 72 -16.41 -6.41 -0.79
N ASP A 73 -17.57 -5.80 -0.56
CA ASP A 73 -18.25 -5.86 0.73
C ASP A 73 -18.34 -7.33 1.15
N ARG A 74 -17.79 -7.62 2.34
CA ARG A 74 -17.89 -8.94 2.97
C ARG A 74 -19.11 -8.98 3.86
#